data_AF-A0A1H8V8L3-F1
#
_entry.id   AF-A0A1H8V8L3-F1
#
_cell.length_a   1.000
_cell.length_b   1.000
_cell.length_c   1.000
_cell.angle_alpha   90.00
_cell.angle_beta   90.00
_cell.angle_gamma   90.00
#
_symmetry.space_group_name_H-M   'P 1'
#
loop_
_entity.id
_entity.type
_entity.pdbx_description
1 polymer ?
#
loop_
_entity_poly.entity_id
_entity_poly.type
_entity_poly.pdbx_seq_one_letter_code
_entity_poly.pdbx_strand_id
1 'polypeptide(L)' 'MLDVMYTTLLQVVVLLAVFILPMFIFGKRIRNKKVKTVNYKIDTDTSEARYAINENGFLEEINSGKLSKHRS' A
#
# COMPACT_ATOMS: atom_id res chain seq x y z
N MET A 1 -17.93 37.18 -40.10
CA MET A 1 -18.42 37.07 -38.71
C MET A 1 -18.56 35.63 -38.25
N LEU A 2 -19.23 34.76 -39.03
CA LEU A 2 -19.33 33.32 -38.72
C LEU A 2 -17.96 32.64 -38.55
N ASP A 3 -17.01 32.84 -39.46
CA ASP A 3 -15.68 32.22 -39.38
C ASP A 3 -14.88 32.63 -38.14
N VAL A 4 -15.05 33.88 -37.69
CA VAL A 4 -14.40 34.37 -36.48
C VAL A 4 -14.99 33.68 -35.25
N MET A 5 -16.32 33.54 -35.20
CA MET A 5 -17.00 32.84 -34.11
C MET A 5 -16.61 31.35 -34.05
N TYR A 6 -16.57 30.67 -35.20
CA TYR A 6 -16.15 29.27 -35.27
C TYR A 6 -14.71 29.07 -34.85
N THR A 7 -13.78 29.93 -35.29
CA THR A 7 -12.37 29.82 -34.89
C THR A 7 -12.17 30.11 -33.41
N THR A 8 -12.89 31.07 -32.82
CA THR A 8 -12.87 31.28 -31.36
C THR A 8 -13.42 30.09 -30.58
N LEU A 9 -14.51 29.46 -31.03
CA LEU A 9 -15.05 28.25 -30.39
C LEU A 9 -14.02 27.11 -30.42
N LEU A 10 -13.36 26.92 -31.57
CA LEU A 10 -12.32 25.91 -31.73
C LEU A 10 -11.13 26.16 -30.80
N GLN A 11 -10.69 27.42 -30.68
CA GLN A 11 -9.62 27.80 -29.76
C GLN A 11 -9.97 27.52 -28.30
N VAL A 12 -11.20 27.83 -27.88
CA VAL A 12 -11.67 27.56 -26.51
C VAL A 12 -11.73 26.05 -26.23
N VAL A 13 -12.23 25.26 -27.18
CA VAL A 13 -12.29 23.79 -27.05
C VAL A 13 -10.89 23.19 -26.99
N VAL A 14 -9.97 23.65 -27.85
CA VAL A 14 -8.57 23.20 -27.83
C VAL A 14 -7.90 23.55 -26.50
N LEU A 15 -8.13 24.76 -25.98
CA LEU A 15 -7.58 25.20 -24.70
C LEU A 15 -8.08 24.31 -23.55
N LEU A 16 -9.38 24.03 -23.50
CA LEU A 16 -9.98 23.11 -22.52
C LEU A 16 -9.40 21.69 -22.63
N ALA A 17 -9.24 21.18 -23.86
CA ALA A 17 -8.66 19.87 -24.09
C ALA A 17 -7.22 19.77 -23.56
N VAL A 18 -6.40 20.81 -23.72
CA VAL A 18 -5.01 20.85 -23.22
C VAL A 18 -4.96 20.72 -21.69
N PHE A 19 -5.95 21.23 -20.95
CA PHE A 19 -6.00 21.08 -19.49
C PHE A 19 -6.58 19.73 -19.05
N ILE A 20 -7.63 19.26 -19.71
CA ILE A 20 -8.38 18.06 -19.27
C ILE A 20 -7.63 16.77 -19.65
N LEU A 21 -7.06 16.70 -20.86
CA LEU A 21 -6.41 15.49 -21.38
C LEU A 21 -5.26 14.96 -20.49
N PRO A 22 -4.29 15.79 -20.04
CA PRO A 22 -3.23 15.32 -19.15
C PRO A 22 -3.78 14.85 -17.80
N MET A 23 -4.81 15.49 -17.25
CA MET A 23 -5.41 15.06 -15.99
C MET A 23 -6.02 13.65 -16.08
N PHE A 24 -6.66 13.32 -17.21
CA PHE A 24 -7.19 11.97 -17.45
C PHE A 24 -6.09 10.92 -17.69
N ILE A 25 -5.06 11.26 -18.46
CA ILE A 25 -3.95 10.36 -18.79
C ILE A 25 -3.10 10.07 -17.53
N PHE A 26 -2.66 11.12 -16.83
CA PHE A 26 -1.80 10.98 -15.65
C PHE A 26 -2.60 10.54 -14.40
N GLY A 27 -3.86 10.95 -14.26
CA GLY A 27 -4.72 10.52 -13.15
C GLY A 27 -5.07 9.02 -13.18
N LYS A 28 -5.07 8.37 -14.34
CA LYS A 28 -5.15 6.89 -14.43
C LYS A 28 -3.89 6.21 -13.90
N ARG A 29 -2.71 6.79 -14.12
CA ARG A 29 -1.43 6.22 -13.67
C ARG A 29 -1.28 6.25 -12.15
N ILE A 30 -1.84 7.27 -11.49
CA ILE A 30 -1.84 7.41 -10.04
C ILE A 30 -2.76 6.37 -9.38
N ARG A 31 -3.97 6.15 -9.93
CA ARG A 31 -4.92 5.16 -9.41
C ARG A 31 -4.44 3.71 -9.53
N ASN A 32 -3.63 3.40 -10.54
CA ASN A 32 -3.11 2.06 -10.78
C ASN A 32 -1.81 1.76 -10.04
N LYS A 33 -1.26 2.71 -9.27
CA LYS A 33 -0.12 2.45 -8.40
C LYS A 33 -0.64 1.66 -7.20
N LYS A 34 -0.85 0.35 -7.40
CA LYS A 34 -1.13 -0.60 -6.32
C LYS A 34 -0.07 -0.34 -5.25
N VAL A 35 -0.51 0.12 -4.08
CA VAL A 35 0.32 0.12 -2.88
C VAL A 35 0.87 -1.29 -2.80
N LYS A 36 2.20 -1.44 -2.93
CA LYS A 36 2.83 -2.74 -2.74
C LYS A 36 2.52 -3.12 -1.30
N THR A 37 1.49 -3.92 -1.10
CA THR A 37 1.22 -4.56 0.19
C THR A 37 2.44 -5.41 0.46
N VAL A 38 3.28 -4.95 1.39
CA VAL A 38 4.45 -5.71 1.81
C VAL A 38 3.92 -7.02 2.35
N ASN A 39 4.22 -8.12 1.65
CA ASN A 39 3.83 -9.45 2.10
C ASN A 39 4.82 -9.86 3.18
N TYR A 40 4.50 -9.54 4.44
CA TYR A 40 5.31 -9.95 5.58
C TYR A 40 5.23 -11.48 5.69
N LYS A 41 6.35 -12.16 5.48
CA LYS A 41 6.46 -13.58 5.78
C LYS A 41 6.56 -13.70 7.29
N ILE A 42 5.54 -14.29 7.92
CA ILE A 42 5.59 -14.60 9.34
C ILE A 42 6.67 -15.66 9.50
N ASP A 43 7.76 -15.30 10.17
CA ASP A 43 8.77 -16.26 10.57
C ASP A 43 8.27 -17.00 11.81
N THR A 44 8.12 -18.32 11.67
CA THR A 44 7.70 -19.21 12.75
C THR A 44 8.89 -19.84 13.45
N ASP A 45 10.12 -19.62 12.96
CA ASP A 45 11.32 -20.05 13.65
C ASP A 45 11.53 -19.19 14.90
N THR A 46 11.44 -19.84 16.05
CA THR A 46 11.64 -19.22 17.37
C THR A 46 12.90 -19.76 18.05
N SER A 47 13.79 -20.44 17.31
CA SER A 47 15.03 -21.02 17.83
C SER A 47 15.96 -19.99 18.47
N GLU A 48 15.96 -18.76 17.96
CA GLU A 48 16.75 -17.64 18.51
C GLU A 48 15.95 -16.75 19.49
N ALA A 49 14.67 -17.06 19.72
CA ALA A 49 13.84 -16.24 20.61
C ALA A 49 14.31 -16.39 22.06
N ARG A 50 14.52 -15.25 22.73
CA ARG A 50 14.85 -15.21 24.16
C ARG A 50 13.63 -14.99 25.05
N TYR A 51 12.56 -14.45 24.49
CA TYR A 51 11.34 -14.10 25.23
C TYR A 51 10.10 -14.60 24.49
N ALA A 52 9.07 -14.94 25.26
CA ALA A 52 7.75 -15.33 24.76
C ALA A 52 6.65 -14.70 25.63
N ILE A 53 5.44 -14.59 25.09
CA ILE A 53 4.26 -14.16 25.84
C ILE A 53 3.67 -15.39 26.53
N ASN A 54 3.46 -15.31 27.85
CA ASN A 54 2.83 -16.38 28.63
C ASN A 54 1.30 -16.41 28.46
N GLU A 55 0.64 -17.38 29.09
CA GLU A 55 -0.83 -17.54 29.06
C GLU A 55 -1.60 -16.35 29.65
N ASN A 56 -0.95 -15.53 30.48
CA ASN A 56 -1.52 -14.36 31.12
C ASN A 56 -1.24 -13.06 30.32
N GLY A 57 -0.58 -13.16 29.17
CA GLY A 57 -0.27 -12.01 28.31
C GLY A 57 0.99 -11.22 28.70
N PHE A 58 1.83 -11.74 29.60
CA PHE A 58 3.08 -11.09 30.00
C PHE A 58 4.28 -11.62 29.23
N LEU A 59 5.24 -10.73 28.95
CA LEU A 59 6.52 -11.09 28.33
C LEU A 59 7.43 -11.76 29.37
N GLU A 60 7.85 -12.99 29.10
CA GLU A 60 8.72 -13.78 29.97
C GLU A 60 9.89 -14.39 29.18
N GLU A 61 11.02 -14.62 29.86
CA GLU A 61 12.18 -15.28 29.26
C GLU A 61 11.91 -16.77 29.05
N ILE A 62 12.27 -17.30 27.88
CA ILE A 62 12.04 -18.71 27.54
C ILE A 62 12.99 -19.58 28.36
N ASN A 63 12.48 -20.14 29.46
CA ASN A 63 13.24 -21.07 30.29
C ASN A 63 13.13 -22.50 29.73
N SER A 64 14.17 -22.95 29.02
CA SER A 64 14.30 -24.29 28.45
C SER A 64 14.15 -25.42 29.48
N GLY A 65 14.43 -25.16 30.77
CA GLY A 65 14.27 -26.13 31.86
C GLY A 65 12.82 -26.39 32.28
N LYS A 66 11.88 -25.46 32.04
CA LYS A 66 10.44 -25.65 32.32
C LYS A 66 9.69 -26.35 31.18
N LEU A 67 10.18 -26.22 29.95
CA LEU A 67 9.55 -26.78 28.73
C LEU A 67 9.55 -28.31 28.67
N SER A 68 10.48 -28.98 29.35
CA SER A 68 10.55 -30.45 29.40
C SER A 68 9.42 -31.10 30.22
N LYS A 69 8.70 -30.32 31.03
CA LYS A 69 7.63 -30.83 31.91
C LYS A 69 6.28 -31.03 31.22
N HIS A 70 6.08 -30.44 30.04
CA HIS A 70 4.83 -30.54 29.27
C HIS A 70 4.91 -31.44 28.04
N ARG A 71 6.03 -32.14 27.84
CA ARG A 71 6.24 -33.08 26.73
C ARG A 71 6.09 -34.54 27.17
N SER A 72 5.10 -34.82 28.03
CA SER A 72 4.73 -36.18 28.44
C SER A 72 3.40 -36.60 27.82
#